data_AF-A0A6A2FV73-F1
#
_entry.id   AF-A0A6A2FV73-F1
#
_cell.length_a   1.000
_cell.length_b   1.000
_cell.length_c   1.000
_cell.angle_alpha   90.00
_cell.angle_beta   90.00
_cell.angle_gamma   90.00
#
_symmetry.space_group_name_H-M   'P 1'
#
loop_
_entity.id
_entity.type
_entity.pdbx_description
1 polymer ?
#
loop_
_entity_poly.entity_id
_entity_poly.type
_entity_poly.pdbx_seq_one_letter_code
_entity_poly.pdbx_strand_id
1 'polypeptide(L)'
;MKKKMFKFISCIAILFMVSCSGDDLLFSYEDDVTTRGLSGRASLTYPMSSFISNVSLSLTDQGSVNSILEELQSNPLGKGYRCVFKKLTTKKVSKISRGDTGTAPASYNAKTNEVLLKTGSTIATNSIQEEFIHAAQDRVYFNGILQYAGKEGTPNIEFEAKIIQELIYCANGYGFGGLGAGPTHADDYTRWIMLLCEDGFLDEKFPSLSEVLSTKYAGYGYYNYMEFFKVKDPGYNKGIIYSMQPSLLDYINNNYGI
;
A
#
# COMPACT_ATOMS: atom_id res chain seq x y z
N MET A 1 -25.50 57.94 -11.72
CA MET A 1 -24.48 56.87 -11.86
C MET A 1 -24.17 56.23 -10.50
N LYS A 2 -24.63 55.01 -10.27
CA LYS A 2 -24.13 54.12 -9.19
C LYS A 2 -24.09 52.71 -9.77
N LYS A 3 -22.90 52.19 -10.04
CA LYS A 3 -22.67 50.84 -10.61
C LYS A 3 -22.91 49.80 -9.51
N LYS A 4 -23.78 48.84 -9.78
CA LYS A 4 -23.97 47.63 -8.96
C LYS A 4 -22.77 46.70 -9.20
N MET A 5 -22.06 46.34 -8.13
CA MET A 5 -21.04 45.30 -8.14
C MET A 5 -21.73 43.93 -8.27
N PHE A 6 -21.47 43.23 -9.38
CA PHE A 6 -21.76 41.81 -9.50
C PHE A 6 -20.66 41.03 -8.76
N LYS A 7 -21.02 40.33 -7.68
CA LYS A 7 -20.17 39.32 -7.06
C LYS A 7 -20.27 38.05 -7.92
N PHE A 8 -19.18 37.69 -8.59
CA PHE A 8 -18.99 36.38 -9.20
C PHE A 8 -18.93 35.33 -8.08
N ILE A 9 -19.91 34.43 -8.04
CA ILE A 9 -19.84 33.20 -7.24
C ILE A 9 -19.08 32.20 -8.10
N SER A 10 -17.78 32.09 -7.89
CA SER A 10 -16.97 31.00 -8.42
C SER A 10 -17.00 29.85 -7.40
N CYS A 11 -17.93 28.91 -7.57
CA CYS A 11 -17.91 27.64 -6.85
C CYS A 11 -16.88 26.72 -7.52
N ILE A 12 -15.60 26.90 -7.18
CA ILE A 12 -14.57 25.89 -7.44
C ILE A 12 -14.67 24.88 -6.30
N ALA A 13 -15.33 23.75 -6.57
CA ALA A 13 -15.24 22.58 -5.71
C ALA A 13 -13.82 22.01 -5.85
N ILE A 14 -12.96 22.30 -4.86
CA ILE A 14 -11.65 21.68 -4.76
C ILE A 14 -11.87 20.23 -4.30
N LEU A 15 -11.91 19.32 -5.26
CA LEU A 15 -11.75 17.88 -5.03
C LEU A 15 -10.32 17.64 -4.57
N PHE A 16 -10.12 17.51 -3.25
CA PHE A 16 -8.87 17.04 -2.68
C PHE A 16 -8.76 15.53 -2.94
N MET A 17 -8.29 15.18 -4.14
CA MET A 17 -7.75 13.87 -4.47
C MET A 17 -6.31 13.89 -3.94
N VAL A 18 -6.07 13.25 -2.79
CA VAL A 18 -4.70 12.94 -2.36
C VAL A 18 -4.27 11.76 -3.24
N SER A 19 -3.73 12.06 -4.43
CA SER A 19 -3.06 11.06 -5.26
C SER A 19 -1.67 10.85 -4.67
N CYS A 20 -1.44 9.70 -4.06
CA CYS A 20 -0.10 9.26 -3.64
C CYS A 20 0.52 8.41 -4.75
N SER A 21 1.80 8.70 -5.02
CA SER A 21 2.71 8.07 -6.01
C SER A 21 2.69 8.61 -7.44
N GLY A 22 3.75 9.34 -7.78
CA GLY A 22 4.39 9.30 -9.09
C GLY A 22 5.75 8.60 -8.92
N ASP A 23 5.75 7.33 -8.56
CA ASP A 23 6.98 6.53 -8.47
C ASP A 23 7.34 5.98 -9.87
N ASP A 24 7.71 6.87 -10.79
CA ASP A 24 8.41 6.52 -12.05
C ASP A 24 9.93 6.40 -11.76
N LEU A 25 10.30 5.57 -10.77
CA LEU A 25 11.67 5.09 -10.64
C LEU A 25 11.74 3.65 -11.14
N LEU A 26 12.30 3.57 -12.34
CA LEU A 26 12.51 2.45 -13.22
C LEU A 26 13.32 1.33 -12.55
N PHE A 27 12.63 0.48 -11.80
CA PHE A 27 13.00 -0.93 -11.65
C PHE A 27 11.80 -1.75 -12.09
N SER A 28 11.77 -2.05 -13.40
CA SER A 28 10.90 -3.09 -13.92
C SER A 28 11.30 -4.38 -13.24
N TYR A 29 10.43 -4.91 -12.38
CA TYR A 29 10.39 -6.34 -12.19
C TYR A 29 10.13 -6.91 -13.60
N GLU A 30 11.05 -7.71 -14.12
CA GLU A 30 10.77 -8.45 -15.35
C GLU A 30 9.59 -9.37 -15.03
N ASP A 31 8.41 -8.96 -15.50
CA ASP A 31 7.24 -9.82 -15.57
C ASP A 31 7.61 -11.00 -16.46
N ASP A 32 7.97 -12.12 -15.85
CA ASP A 32 8.02 -13.40 -16.54
C ASP A 32 6.58 -13.87 -16.76
N VAL A 33 5.87 -13.19 -17.68
CA VAL A 33 4.60 -13.65 -18.25
C VAL A 33 4.91 -14.84 -19.16
N THR A 34 5.34 -15.94 -18.56
CA THR A 34 5.15 -17.24 -19.17
C THR A 34 3.66 -17.57 -19.03
N THR A 35 3.05 -17.77 -20.18
CA THR A 35 1.68 -18.23 -20.41
C THR A 35 1.33 -19.45 -19.54
N ARG A 36 0.96 -19.24 -18.27
CA ARG A 36 0.41 -20.28 -17.42
C ARG A 36 -1.07 -20.45 -17.76
N GLY A 37 -1.28 -21.45 -18.61
CA GLY A 37 -2.60 -21.94 -18.97
C GLY A 37 -3.46 -22.25 -17.75
N LEU A 38 -4.77 -22.17 -18.01
CA LEU A 38 -5.90 -22.58 -17.18
C LEU A 38 -5.64 -23.94 -16.52
N SER A 39 -4.93 -23.94 -15.41
CA SER A 39 -4.66 -25.11 -14.59
C SER A 39 -5.23 -24.82 -13.22
N GLY A 40 -6.34 -25.51 -12.91
CA GLY A 40 -7.00 -25.59 -11.60
C GLY A 40 -6.96 -24.31 -10.78
N ARG A 41 -7.90 -23.38 -11.04
CA ARG A 41 -8.05 -22.13 -10.28
C ARG A 41 -8.11 -22.46 -8.79
N ALA A 42 -7.00 -22.27 -8.08
CA ALA A 42 -6.99 -22.37 -6.63
C ALA A 42 -8.06 -21.38 -6.15
N SER A 43 -9.04 -21.88 -5.39
CA SER A 43 -10.11 -21.04 -4.90
C SER A 43 -9.48 -19.97 -4.00
N LEU A 44 -9.60 -18.70 -4.40
CA LEU A 44 -9.15 -17.57 -3.59
C LEU A 44 -9.68 -17.71 -2.16
N THR A 45 -8.81 -17.65 -1.16
CA THR A 45 -9.23 -17.66 0.25
C THR A 45 -10.19 -16.51 0.53
N TYR A 46 -9.90 -15.34 -0.03
CA TYR A 46 -10.72 -14.14 -0.01
C TYR A 46 -10.99 -13.70 -1.46
N PRO A 47 -12.11 -14.12 -2.08
CA PRO A 47 -12.51 -13.60 -3.38
C PRO A 47 -12.91 -12.11 -3.25
N MET A 48 -12.83 -11.32 -4.34
CA MET A 48 -13.20 -9.89 -4.32
C MET A 48 -14.55 -9.62 -3.63
N SER A 49 -15.55 -10.46 -3.88
CA SER A 49 -16.89 -10.33 -3.28
C SER A 49 -16.91 -10.44 -1.75
N SER A 50 -15.89 -11.05 -1.14
CA SER A 50 -15.78 -11.18 0.32
C SER A 50 -15.35 -9.87 0.99
N PHE A 51 -14.67 -8.98 0.26
CA PHE A 51 -14.11 -7.75 0.84
C PHE A 51 -14.39 -6.47 0.03
N ILE A 52 -15.07 -6.56 -1.12
CA ILE A 52 -15.54 -5.43 -1.94
C ILE A 52 -17.05 -5.54 -2.14
N SER A 53 -17.78 -4.46 -1.88
CA SER A 53 -19.24 -4.43 -2.01
C SER A 53 -19.72 -4.21 -3.44
N ASN A 54 -19.03 -3.38 -4.23
CA ASN A 54 -19.39 -3.07 -5.61
C ASN A 54 -18.16 -3.18 -6.53
N VAL A 55 -18.18 -4.12 -7.47
CA VAL A 55 -17.13 -4.29 -8.48
C VAL A 55 -17.59 -3.67 -9.79
N SER A 56 -17.16 -2.44 -10.05
CA SER A 56 -17.51 -1.66 -11.24
C SER A 56 -16.31 -1.62 -12.21
N LEU A 57 -15.87 -2.81 -12.61
CA LEU A 57 -14.74 -3.05 -13.51
C LEU A 57 -15.21 -3.87 -14.73
N SER A 58 -14.54 -3.70 -15.88
CA SER A 58 -14.74 -4.58 -17.04
C SER A 58 -14.37 -6.03 -16.71
N LEU A 59 -14.87 -7.00 -17.48
CA LEU A 59 -14.51 -8.41 -17.25
C LEU A 59 -12.99 -8.65 -17.36
N THR A 60 -12.32 -7.94 -18.28
CA THR A 60 -10.87 -7.98 -18.43
C THR A 60 -10.16 -7.47 -17.18
N ASP A 61 -10.57 -6.29 -16.68
CA ASP A 61 -9.98 -5.71 -15.47
C ASP A 61 -10.23 -6.58 -14.24
N GLN A 62 -11.42 -7.16 -14.12
CA GLN A 62 -11.72 -8.14 -13.06
C GLN A 62 -10.83 -9.38 -13.18
N GLY A 63 -10.54 -9.83 -14.40
CA GLY A 63 -9.57 -10.89 -14.67
C GLY A 63 -8.19 -10.54 -14.12
N SER A 64 -7.66 -9.38 -14.48
CA SER A 64 -6.35 -8.89 -14.01
C SER A 64 -6.29 -8.76 -12.49
N VAL A 65 -7.31 -8.15 -11.86
CA VAL A 65 -7.36 -8.04 -10.39
C VAL A 65 -7.42 -9.42 -9.74
N ASN A 66 -8.22 -10.34 -10.27
CA ASN A 66 -8.27 -11.71 -9.73
C ASN A 66 -6.93 -12.44 -9.87
N SER A 67 -6.22 -12.31 -11.00
CA SER A 67 -4.88 -12.89 -11.17
C SER A 67 -3.89 -12.36 -10.14
N ILE A 68 -3.91 -11.05 -9.88
CA ILE A 68 -3.10 -10.45 -8.82
C ILE A 68 -3.50 -11.01 -7.46
N LEU A 69 -4.79 -11.08 -7.14
CA LEU A 69 -5.25 -11.66 -5.88
C LEU A 69 -4.87 -13.14 -5.73
N GLU A 70 -4.84 -13.90 -6.82
CA GLU A 70 -4.39 -15.30 -6.84
C GLU A 70 -2.90 -15.38 -6.48
N GLU A 71 -2.06 -14.50 -7.02
CA GLU A 71 -0.64 -14.37 -6.65
C GLU A 71 -0.47 -14.00 -5.16
N LEU A 72 -1.12 -12.91 -4.72
CA LEU A 72 -0.94 -12.39 -3.35
C LEU A 72 -1.41 -13.38 -2.29
N GLN A 73 -2.46 -14.15 -2.56
CA GLN A 73 -3.03 -15.10 -1.61
C GLN A 73 -2.40 -16.50 -1.70
N SER A 74 -1.55 -16.75 -2.70
CA SER A 74 -0.81 -18.00 -2.85
C SER A 74 0.43 -18.01 -1.96
N ASN A 75 0.82 -19.19 -1.49
CA ASN A 75 2.05 -19.31 -0.73
C ASN A 75 3.27 -19.07 -1.64
N PRO A 76 4.33 -18.43 -1.13
CA PRO A 76 4.50 -18.05 0.28
C PRO A 76 3.97 -16.66 0.66
N LEU A 77 3.71 -15.75 -0.30
CA LEU A 77 3.19 -14.39 -0.04
C LEU A 77 1.87 -14.35 0.75
N GLY A 78 1.03 -15.37 0.56
CA GLY A 78 -0.27 -15.53 1.21
C GLY A 78 -0.21 -15.46 2.73
N LYS A 79 0.92 -15.84 3.36
CA LYS A 79 1.11 -15.75 4.82
C LYS A 79 0.93 -14.32 5.35
N GLY A 80 1.35 -13.32 4.55
CA GLY A 80 1.16 -11.91 4.87
C GLY A 80 -0.15 -11.35 4.31
N TYR A 81 -0.37 -11.49 3.01
CA TYR A 81 -1.49 -10.81 2.34
C TYR A 81 -2.87 -11.36 2.72
N ARG A 82 -3.00 -12.63 3.13
CA ARG A 82 -4.28 -13.13 3.69
C ARG A 82 -4.67 -12.38 4.96
N CYS A 83 -3.72 -11.88 5.75
CA CYS A 83 -4.00 -11.02 6.90
C CYS A 83 -4.66 -9.71 6.45
N VAL A 84 -4.11 -9.08 5.40
CA VAL A 84 -4.64 -7.84 4.79
C VAL A 84 -6.08 -8.08 4.33
N PHE A 85 -6.33 -9.11 3.53
CA PHE A 85 -7.68 -9.41 3.02
C PHE A 85 -8.66 -9.81 4.12
N LYS A 86 -8.23 -10.58 5.13
CA LYS A 86 -9.02 -10.88 6.33
C LYS A 86 -9.46 -9.60 7.03
N LYS A 87 -8.58 -8.60 7.16
CA LYS A 87 -8.94 -7.32 7.77
C LYS A 87 -10.03 -6.62 6.94
N LEU A 88 -9.95 -6.67 5.62
CA LEU A 88 -10.95 -6.07 4.73
C LEU A 88 -12.34 -6.73 4.82
N THR A 89 -12.46 -7.98 5.28
CA THR A 89 -13.78 -8.62 5.47
C THR A 89 -14.57 -8.01 6.64
N THR A 90 -13.90 -7.40 7.62
CA THR A 90 -14.55 -6.76 8.78
C THR A 90 -15.36 -5.52 8.40
N LYS A 91 -14.93 -4.81 7.37
CA LYS A 91 -15.62 -3.67 6.74
C LYS A 91 -15.21 -3.64 5.27
N LYS A 92 -16.10 -4.05 4.37
CA LYS A 92 -15.76 -4.13 2.94
C LYS A 92 -15.36 -2.78 2.36
N VAL A 93 -14.46 -2.78 1.39
CA VAL A 93 -14.26 -1.65 0.45
C VAL A 93 -15.59 -1.41 -0.27
N SER A 94 -16.04 -0.17 -0.33
CA SER A 94 -17.37 0.17 -0.85
C SER A 94 -17.46 -0.09 -2.36
N LYS A 95 -16.41 0.27 -3.10
CA LYS A 95 -16.35 0.10 -4.54
C LYS A 95 -14.91 -0.04 -5.06
N ILE A 96 -14.74 -0.82 -6.12
CA ILE A 96 -13.58 -0.74 -7.01
C ILE A 96 -14.03 -0.36 -8.43
N SER A 97 -13.34 0.60 -9.05
CA SER A 97 -13.64 1.04 -10.42
C SER A 97 -12.45 1.67 -11.12
N ARG A 98 -12.55 1.83 -12.45
CA ARG A 98 -11.67 2.73 -13.20
C ARG A 98 -12.06 4.19 -12.95
N GLY A 99 -11.08 5.09 -12.91
CA GLY A 99 -11.32 6.53 -12.77
C GLY A 99 -10.07 7.37 -13.05
N ASP A 100 -10.16 8.66 -12.73
CA ASP A 100 -8.99 9.52 -12.64
C ASP A 100 -8.35 9.36 -11.27
N THR A 101 -7.03 9.23 -11.24
CA THR A 101 -6.20 9.06 -10.04
C THR A 101 -5.03 10.05 -10.05
N GLY A 102 -5.04 11.03 -10.97
CA GLY A 102 -3.91 11.93 -11.21
C GLY A 102 -2.74 11.18 -11.84
N THR A 103 -1.56 11.30 -11.25
CA THR A 103 -0.35 10.61 -11.74
C THR A 103 -0.33 9.14 -11.34
N ALA A 104 -0.95 8.79 -10.21
CA ALA A 104 -0.86 7.46 -9.61
C ALA A 104 -1.56 6.36 -10.42
N PRO A 105 -1.02 5.13 -10.49
CA PRO A 105 -1.64 4.01 -11.21
C PRO A 105 -2.93 3.49 -10.53
N ALA A 106 -3.05 3.67 -9.21
CA ALA A 106 -4.24 3.37 -8.42
C ALA A 106 -4.35 4.36 -7.25
N SER A 107 -5.47 4.36 -6.53
CA SER A 107 -5.62 5.10 -5.27
C SER A 107 -6.76 4.55 -4.41
N TYR A 108 -6.55 4.51 -3.10
CA TYR A 108 -7.56 4.25 -2.09
C TYR A 108 -8.02 5.56 -1.46
N ASN A 109 -9.32 5.80 -1.47
CA ASN A 109 -9.92 6.98 -0.86
C ASN A 109 -10.53 6.63 0.49
N ALA A 110 -9.88 6.99 1.60
CA ALA A 110 -10.38 6.73 2.95
C ALA A 110 -11.70 7.46 3.29
N LYS A 111 -12.06 8.53 2.57
CA LYS A 111 -13.33 9.24 2.76
C LYS A 111 -14.50 8.50 2.15
N THR A 112 -14.35 7.98 0.93
CA THR A 112 -15.41 7.23 0.21
C THR A 112 -15.31 5.72 0.41
N ASN A 113 -14.19 5.24 0.96
CA ASN A 113 -13.82 3.84 1.11
C ASN A 113 -13.76 3.09 -0.25
N GLU A 114 -13.28 3.77 -1.29
CA GLU A 114 -13.23 3.27 -2.66
C GLU A 114 -11.80 3.05 -3.14
N VAL A 115 -11.60 2.06 -4.01
CA VAL A 115 -10.35 1.86 -4.76
C VAL A 115 -10.59 2.28 -6.22
N LEU A 116 -9.76 3.19 -6.71
CA LEU A 116 -9.78 3.70 -8.08
C LEU A 116 -8.54 3.19 -8.82
N LEU A 117 -8.74 2.59 -9.99
CA LEU A 117 -7.68 2.18 -10.91
C LEU A 117 -7.60 3.20 -12.04
N LYS A 118 -6.39 3.64 -12.42
CA LYS A 118 -6.24 4.68 -13.44
C LYS A 118 -6.84 4.25 -14.78
N THR A 119 -7.65 5.12 -15.38
CA THR A 119 -8.24 4.85 -16.70
C THR A 119 -7.15 4.79 -17.78
N GLY A 120 -7.16 3.76 -18.60
CA GLY A 120 -6.21 3.60 -19.72
C GLY A 120 -4.82 3.08 -19.32
N SER A 121 -4.58 2.80 -18.04
CA SER A 121 -3.31 2.23 -17.57
C SER A 121 -3.41 0.73 -17.29
N THR A 122 -2.30 0.02 -17.45
CA THR A 122 -2.15 -1.36 -16.98
C THR A 122 -2.38 -1.45 -15.47
N ILE A 123 -3.07 -2.50 -15.02
CA ILE A 123 -3.23 -2.78 -13.60
C ILE A 123 -1.97 -3.48 -13.12
N ALA A 124 -1.12 -2.77 -12.39
CA ALA A 124 0.13 -3.29 -11.86
C ALA A 124 -0.07 -3.90 -10.46
N THR A 125 0.63 -5.01 -10.19
CA THR A 125 0.55 -5.76 -8.92
C THR A 125 0.89 -4.89 -7.72
N ASN A 126 2.00 -4.15 -7.76
CA ASN A 126 2.45 -3.27 -6.69
C ASN A 126 1.41 -2.20 -6.32
N SER A 127 0.78 -1.58 -7.33
CA SER A 127 -0.26 -0.57 -7.11
C SER A 127 -1.48 -1.16 -6.40
N ILE A 128 -1.92 -2.35 -6.79
CA ILE A 128 -3.05 -3.04 -6.15
C ILE A 128 -2.72 -3.47 -4.71
N GLN A 129 -1.51 -3.97 -4.48
CA GLN A 129 -1.04 -4.34 -3.14
C GLN A 129 -1.14 -3.15 -2.19
N GLU A 130 -0.61 -2.00 -2.60
CA GLU A 130 -0.59 -0.77 -1.81
C GLU A 130 -1.99 -0.28 -1.47
N GLU A 131 -2.90 -0.21 -2.45
CA GLU A 131 -4.26 0.28 -2.16
C GLU A 131 -5.05 -0.62 -1.21
N PHE A 132 -4.85 -1.93 -1.26
CA PHE A 132 -5.48 -2.83 -0.30
C PHE A 132 -4.81 -2.80 1.07
N ILE A 133 -3.52 -2.50 1.15
CA ILE A 133 -2.83 -2.21 2.41
C ILE A 133 -3.39 -0.92 3.02
N HIS A 134 -3.54 0.17 2.25
CA HIS A 134 -4.18 1.40 2.74
C HIS A 134 -5.61 1.19 3.20
N ALA A 135 -6.40 0.41 2.44
CA ALA A 135 -7.73 0.02 2.86
C ALA A 135 -7.67 -0.74 4.21
N ALA A 136 -6.72 -1.66 4.40
CA ALA A 136 -6.57 -2.38 5.66
C ALA A 136 -6.11 -1.46 6.81
N GLN A 137 -5.19 -0.51 6.57
CA GLN A 137 -4.79 0.51 7.54
C GLN A 137 -6.01 1.30 8.02
N ASP A 138 -6.92 1.70 7.12
CA ASP A 138 -8.15 2.43 7.47
C ASP A 138 -9.08 1.68 8.43
N ARG A 139 -8.91 0.36 8.55
CA ARG A 139 -9.67 -0.50 9.48
C ARG A 139 -8.93 -0.82 10.77
N VAL A 140 -7.62 -0.59 10.80
CA VAL A 140 -6.77 -0.87 11.97
C VAL A 140 -6.55 0.39 12.78
N TYR A 141 -6.28 1.52 12.13
CA TYR A 141 -6.08 2.78 12.84
C TYR A 141 -7.38 3.27 13.47
N PHE A 142 -7.30 3.68 14.75
CA PHE A 142 -8.42 4.28 15.46
C PHE A 142 -8.90 5.54 14.71
N ASN A 143 -10.19 5.60 14.36
CA ASN A 143 -10.80 6.63 13.49
C ASN A 143 -10.33 6.63 12.01
N GLY A 144 -9.64 5.58 11.55
CA GLY A 144 -9.21 5.42 10.17
C GLY A 144 -8.05 6.34 9.76
N ILE A 145 -7.60 6.23 8.51
CA ILE A 145 -6.41 6.94 8.03
C ILE A 145 -6.73 8.31 7.41
N LEU A 146 -8.01 8.62 7.18
CA LEU A 146 -8.44 9.94 6.68
C LEU A 146 -7.93 11.09 7.55
N GLN A 147 -7.75 10.85 8.86
CA GLN A 147 -7.22 11.83 9.79
C GLN A 147 -5.74 12.18 9.57
N TYR A 148 -5.02 11.51 8.68
CA TYR A 148 -3.62 11.79 8.35
C TYR A 148 -3.43 12.28 6.91
N ALA A 149 -4.45 12.16 6.07
CA ALA A 149 -4.37 12.52 4.65
C ALA A 149 -3.94 13.98 4.43
N GLY A 150 -2.78 14.17 3.79
CA GLY A 150 -2.23 15.47 3.40
C GLY A 150 -1.67 16.32 4.56
N LYS A 151 -1.46 15.75 5.74
CA LYS A 151 -1.04 16.47 6.96
C LYS A 151 0.00 15.67 7.76
N GLU A 152 0.31 16.13 8.97
CA GLU A 152 1.12 15.36 9.91
C GLU A 152 0.56 13.94 10.08
N GLY A 153 1.44 12.94 9.97
CA GLY A 153 1.07 11.53 9.93
C GLY A 153 0.98 10.93 8.52
N THR A 154 0.92 11.72 7.43
CA THR A 154 0.99 11.17 6.06
C THR A 154 2.18 10.22 5.89
N PRO A 155 3.45 10.63 6.19
CA PRO A 155 4.58 9.73 6.03
C PRO A 155 4.51 8.48 6.91
N ASN A 156 3.82 8.52 8.07
CA ASN A 156 3.61 7.32 8.89
C ASN A 156 2.78 6.26 8.14
N ILE A 157 1.69 6.68 7.48
CA ILE A 157 0.78 5.80 6.74
C ILE A 157 1.46 5.26 5.47
N GLU A 158 2.08 6.14 4.70
CA GLU A 158 2.72 5.80 3.42
C GLU A 158 3.93 4.89 3.65
N PHE A 159 4.82 5.25 4.59
CA PHE A 159 5.99 4.44 4.88
C PHE A 159 5.62 3.05 5.41
N GLU A 160 4.65 2.95 6.33
CA GLU A 160 4.15 1.65 6.78
C GLU A 160 3.66 0.79 5.59
N ALA A 161 2.92 1.38 4.66
CA ALA A 161 2.40 0.64 3.51
C ALA A 161 3.52 0.10 2.60
N LYS A 162 4.58 0.88 2.38
CA LYS A 162 5.77 0.43 1.62
C LYS A 162 6.50 -0.68 2.36
N ILE A 163 6.79 -0.52 3.66
CA ILE A 163 7.56 -1.53 4.39
C ILE A 163 6.78 -2.84 4.52
N ILE A 164 5.45 -2.81 4.63
CA ILE A 164 4.65 -4.05 4.70
C ILE A 164 4.83 -4.86 3.41
N GLN A 165 4.78 -4.21 2.24
CA GLN A 165 5.02 -4.89 0.97
C GLN A 165 6.42 -5.53 0.97
N GLU A 166 7.44 -4.79 1.36
CA GLU A 166 8.82 -5.27 1.33
C GLU A 166 9.08 -6.38 2.35
N LEU A 167 8.57 -6.27 3.56
CA LEU A 167 8.72 -7.29 4.60
C LEU A 167 7.97 -8.58 4.25
N ILE A 168 6.81 -8.50 3.60
CA ILE A 168 6.11 -9.71 3.13
C ILE A 168 6.96 -10.41 2.06
N TYR A 169 7.54 -9.67 1.11
CA TYR A 169 8.40 -10.28 0.08
C TYR A 169 9.68 -10.86 0.71
N CYS A 170 10.37 -10.07 1.52
CA CYS A 170 11.64 -10.41 2.15
C CYS A 170 11.51 -11.61 3.11
N ALA A 171 10.49 -11.65 3.98
CA ALA A 171 10.25 -12.77 4.89
C ALA A 171 9.91 -14.08 4.17
N ASN A 172 9.46 -14.01 2.91
CA ASN A 172 9.12 -15.16 2.08
C ASN A 172 10.18 -15.49 1.03
N GLY A 173 11.37 -14.91 1.15
CA GLY A 173 12.50 -15.21 0.27
C GLY A 173 12.35 -14.66 -1.15
N TYR A 174 11.55 -13.62 -1.35
CA TYR A 174 11.51 -12.88 -2.61
C TYR A 174 12.37 -11.62 -2.54
N GLY A 175 12.89 -11.20 -3.70
CA GLY A 175 13.48 -9.88 -3.85
C GLY A 175 12.45 -8.78 -3.62
N PHE A 176 12.88 -7.65 -3.05
CA PHE A 176 12.05 -6.47 -2.78
C PHE A 176 12.68 -5.22 -3.40
N GLY A 177 11.85 -4.19 -3.61
CA GLY A 177 12.16 -3.09 -4.55
C GLY A 177 12.76 -1.81 -3.97
N GLY A 178 13.01 -1.71 -2.66
CA GLY A 178 13.43 -0.46 -2.02
C GLY A 178 12.30 0.58 -1.99
N LEU A 179 11.05 0.15 -1.87
CA LEU A 179 9.85 0.99 -1.96
C LEU A 179 9.83 2.10 -0.89
N GLY A 180 10.20 1.76 0.34
CA GLY A 180 10.34 2.69 1.46
C GLY A 180 11.68 3.42 1.53
N ALA A 181 12.60 3.19 0.59
CA ALA A 181 13.89 3.86 0.58
C ALA A 181 13.74 5.36 0.30
N GLY A 182 14.41 6.18 1.11
CA GLY A 182 14.60 7.60 0.80
C GLY A 182 15.64 7.82 -0.30
N PRO A 183 15.71 9.03 -0.89
CA PRO A 183 16.76 9.41 -1.85
C PRO A 183 18.16 9.43 -1.21
N THR A 184 18.25 9.48 0.12
CA THR A 184 19.47 9.29 0.89
C THR A 184 19.40 7.99 1.68
N HIS A 185 20.53 7.33 1.89
CA HIS A 185 20.64 6.09 2.68
C HIS A 185 19.80 4.90 2.14
N ALA A 186 19.58 4.84 0.82
CA ALA A 186 18.83 3.75 0.19
C ALA A 186 19.48 2.36 0.39
N ASP A 187 20.80 2.26 0.25
CA ASP A 187 21.51 1.00 0.49
C ASP A 187 21.44 0.56 1.96
N ASP A 188 21.53 1.53 2.88
CA ASP A 188 21.38 1.29 4.32
C ASP A 188 19.95 0.82 4.64
N TYR A 189 18.94 1.38 3.98
CA TYR A 189 17.55 0.96 4.10
C TYR A 189 17.36 -0.49 3.67
N THR A 190 17.89 -0.86 2.50
CA THR A 190 17.82 -2.23 1.98
C THR A 190 18.48 -3.22 2.94
N ARG A 191 19.65 -2.88 3.49
CA ARG A 191 20.34 -3.69 4.50
C ARG A 191 19.53 -3.82 5.80
N TRP A 192 18.85 -2.75 6.22
CA TRP A 192 17.96 -2.77 7.38
C TRP A 192 16.75 -3.69 7.17
N ILE A 193 16.12 -3.67 5.99
CA ILE A 193 15.04 -4.62 5.65
C ILE A 193 15.55 -6.08 5.67
N MET A 194 16.71 -6.36 5.07
CA MET A 194 17.31 -7.71 5.11
C MET A 194 17.58 -8.18 6.54
N LEU A 195 18.10 -7.30 7.39
CA LEU A 195 18.36 -7.61 8.80
C LEU A 195 17.08 -7.94 9.58
N LEU A 196 15.97 -7.25 9.28
CA LEU A 196 14.66 -7.54 9.86
C LEU A 196 14.11 -8.92 9.46
N CYS A 197 14.51 -9.43 8.29
CA CYS A 197 14.18 -10.77 7.83
C CYS A 197 15.26 -11.81 8.16
N GLU A 198 16.13 -11.52 9.15
CA GLU A 198 17.23 -12.38 9.61
C GLU A 198 18.22 -12.78 8.49
N ASP A 199 18.61 -11.82 7.64
CA ASP A 199 19.47 -12.02 6.44
C ASP A 199 18.94 -13.06 5.44
N GLY A 200 17.64 -13.36 5.53
CA GLY A 200 16.86 -14.04 4.53
C GLY A 200 16.87 -15.57 4.63
N PHE A 201 15.69 -16.10 4.31
CA PHE A 201 15.47 -17.39 3.67
C PHE A 201 15.33 -18.66 4.53
N LEU A 202 15.53 -18.64 5.86
CA LEU A 202 15.52 -19.89 6.63
C LEU A 202 14.25 -20.17 7.45
N ASP A 203 13.61 -19.15 8.04
CA ASP A 203 12.55 -19.41 9.04
C ASP A 203 11.15 -18.90 8.68
N GLU A 204 10.95 -18.35 7.46
CA GLU A 204 9.65 -17.86 6.97
C GLU A 204 8.91 -16.97 8.00
N LYS A 205 9.66 -16.20 8.80
CA LYS A 205 9.16 -15.44 9.95
C LYS A 205 9.02 -13.97 9.55
N PHE A 206 7.82 -13.43 9.73
CA PHE A 206 7.58 -12.00 9.62
C PHE A 206 8.07 -11.30 10.91
N PRO A 207 8.77 -10.16 10.82
CA PRO A 207 9.31 -9.50 12.00
C PRO A 207 8.20 -8.95 12.89
N SER A 208 8.42 -9.05 14.19
CA SER A 208 7.57 -8.44 15.19
C SER A 208 7.67 -6.92 15.18
N LEU A 209 6.63 -6.25 15.70
CA LEU A 209 6.66 -4.79 15.87
C LEU A 209 7.89 -4.32 16.68
N SER A 210 8.25 -5.08 17.72
CA SER A 210 9.43 -4.77 18.54
C SER A 210 10.72 -4.86 17.75
N GLU A 211 10.89 -5.88 16.90
CA GLU A 211 12.06 -6.02 16.03
C GLU A 211 12.11 -4.84 15.04
N VAL A 212 11.00 -4.51 14.38
CA VAL A 212 10.93 -3.36 13.44
C VAL A 212 11.32 -2.04 14.10
N LEU A 213 10.86 -1.79 15.33
CA LEU A 213 11.12 -0.52 16.04
C LEU A 213 12.50 -0.46 16.70
N SER A 214 13.11 -1.59 17.06
CA SER A 214 14.38 -1.63 17.80
C SER A 214 15.60 -1.90 16.93
N THR A 215 15.44 -2.63 15.82
CA THR A 215 16.53 -2.97 14.91
C THR A 215 17.04 -1.72 14.21
N LYS A 216 18.37 -1.60 14.19
CA LYS A 216 19.08 -0.52 13.51
C LYS A 216 20.12 -1.07 12.56
N TYR A 217 20.35 -0.36 11.47
CA TYR A 217 21.48 -0.57 10.59
C TYR A 217 22.17 0.76 10.32
N ALA A 218 23.51 0.76 10.30
CA ALA A 218 24.32 1.99 10.18
C ALA A 218 23.93 3.12 11.16
N GLY A 219 23.36 2.77 12.33
CA GLY A 219 22.89 3.73 13.34
C GLY A 219 21.46 4.25 13.13
N TYR A 220 20.80 3.91 12.01
CA TYR A 220 19.44 4.32 11.67
C TYR A 220 18.43 3.22 11.98
N GLY A 221 17.24 3.60 12.45
CA GLY A 221 16.10 2.71 12.63
C GLY A 221 14.85 3.22 11.93
N TYR A 222 13.70 2.58 12.21
CA TYR A 222 12.40 2.83 11.58
C TYR A 222 12.09 4.33 11.30
N TYR A 223 12.13 5.18 12.34
CA TYR A 223 11.80 6.59 12.18
C TYR A 223 12.87 7.40 11.44
N ASN A 224 14.14 7.00 11.47
CA ASN A 224 15.17 7.64 10.65
C ASN A 224 14.92 7.35 9.17
N TYR A 225 14.61 6.10 8.83
CA TYR A 225 14.27 5.75 7.45
C TYR A 225 12.97 6.41 6.98
N MET A 226 11.98 6.60 7.87
CA MET A 226 10.79 7.38 7.54
C MET A 226 11.12 8.86 7.26
N GLU A 227 12.05 9.47 8.00
CA GLU A 227 12.55 10.82 7.72
C GLU A 227 13.24 10.91 6.35
N PHE A 228 14.00 9.88 5.95
CA PHE A 228 14.60 9.82 4.62
C PHE A 228 13.55 9.54 3.54
N PHE A 229 12.58 8.68 3.80
CA PHE A 229 11.49 8.35 2.88
C PHE A 229 10.63 9.56 2.53
N LYS A 230 10.25 10.37 3.52
CA LYS A 230 9.27 11.45 3.31
C LYS A 230 9.74 12.51 2.31
N VAL A 231 11.04 12.62 2.05
CA VAL A 231 11.59 13.56 1.06
C VAL A 231 11.56 13.02 -0.38
N LYS A 232 11.22 11.74 -0.58
CA LYS A 232 11.07 11.08 -1.90
C LYS A 232 9.97 11.73 -2.74
N ASP A 233 8.85 12.12 -2.12
CA ASP A 233 7.70 12.72 -2.77
C ASP A 233 7.19 13.95 -1.97
N PRO A 234 6.94 15.12 -2.61
CA PRO A 234 6.36 16.29 -1.94
C PRO A 234 5.02 16.03 -1.20
N GLY A 235 4.25 15.06 -1.66
CA GLY A 235 3.03 14.57 -1.01
C GLY A 235 3.31 13.94 0.35
N TYR A 236 4.41 13.19 0.48
CA TYR A 236 4.85 12.54 1.71
C TYR A 236 5.52 13.51 2.68
N ASN A 237 6.10 14.61 2.17
CA ASN A 237 6.84 15.58 2.99
C ASN A 237 5.91 16.38 3.91
N LYS A 238 5.54 15.77 5.04
CA LYS A 238 4.70 16.31 6.13
C LYS A 238 5.34 15.92 7.48
N GLY A 239 4.76 16.39 8.59
CA GLY A 239 5.21 16.02 9.93
C GLY A 239 5.10 14.52 10.20
N ILE A 240 6.05 13.95 10.95
CA ILE A 240 6.01 12.57 11.42
C ILE A 240 5.48 12.55 12.86
N ILE A 241 4.55 11.65 13.15
CA ILE A 241 4.09 11.38 14.51
C ILE A 241 4.96 10.26 15.09
N TYR A 242 5.97 10.60 15.87
CA TYR A 242 6.92 9.63 16.45
C TYR A 242 6.30 8.68 17.49
N SER A 243 5.16 9.04 18.07
CA SER A 243 4.40 8.18 18.98
C SER A 243 3.46 7.21 18.26
N MET A 244 3.27 7.37 16.95
CA MET A 244 2.39 6.52 16.14
C MET A 244 3.16 5.27 15.70
N GLN A 245 2.70 4.12 16.18
CA GLN A 245 3.25 2.81 15.82
C GLN A 245 2.57 2.26 14.56
N PRO A 246 3.30 1.50 13.71
CA PRO A 246 2.75 0.88 12.51
C PRO A 246 1.77 -0.25 12.87
N SER A 247 0.50 0.12 12.97
CA SER A 247 -0.53 -0.72 13.58
C SER A 247 -0.97 -1.87 12.67
N LEU A 248 -0.97 -1.69 11.35
CA LEU A 248 -1.28 -2.77 10.42
C LEU A 248 -0.13 -3.78 10.37
N LEU A 249 1.12 -3.32 10.44
CA LEU A 249 2.28 -4.21 10.55
C LEU A 249 2.17 -5.11 11.78
N ASP A 250 1.85 -4.55 12.94
CA ASP A 250 1.66 -5.32 14.17
C ASP A 250 0.50 -6.32 14.03
N TYR A 251 -0.61 -5.91 13.41
CA TYR A 251 -1.70 -6.83 13.12
C TYR A 251 -1.28 -7.99 12.22
N ILE A 252 -0.49 -7.74 11.17
CA ILE A 252 0.03 -8.78 10.26
C ILE A 252 0.94 -9.72 11.01
N ASN A 253 1.91 -9.21 11.77
CA ASN A 253 2.80 -10.02 12.61
C ASN A 253 2.00 -10.98 13.52
N ASN A 254 1.01 -10.46 14.25
CA ASN A 254 0.20 -11.27 15.18
C ASN A 254 -0.75 -12.27 14.50
N ASN A 255 -0.89 -12.21 13.17
CA ASN A 255 -1.77 -13.07 12.39
C ASN A 255 -1.02 -13.79 11.26
N TYR A 256 0.32 -13.73 11.22
CA TYR A 256 1.07 -14.19 10.07
C TYR A 256 0.92 -15.70 9.86
N GLY A 257 0.72 -16.13 8.61
CA GLY A 257 0.60 -17.54 8.25
C GLY A 257 -0.79 -18.16 8.37
N ILE A 258 -1.83 -17.35 8.63
CA ILE A 258 -3.23 -17.80 8.69
C ILE A 258 -3.89 -18.09 7.33
#